data_AF-A0A6P5T684-F1
#
_entry.id   AF-A0A6P5T684-F1
#
_cell.length_a   1.000
_cell.length_b   1.000
_cell.length_c   1.000
_cell.angle_alpha   90.00
_cell.angle_beta   90.00
_cell.angle_gamma   90.00
#
_symmetry.space_group_name_H-M   'P 1'
#
loop_
_entity.id
_entity.type
_entity.pdbx_description
1 polymer ?
#
loop_
_entity_poly.entity_id
_entity_poly.type
_entity_poly.pdbx_seq_one_letter_code
_entity_poly.pdbx_strand_id
1 'polypeptide(L)'
;MASSLVRKSHPKINHAETEDEITKEEEEESFCYAIQLVSSYALSISLQSAIELGVFEIITREGPGAKLSSSEIAAKIGTKNSEAPMMMDRILRLLASHSVLHCSLVAANEDENGASDF
;
A
#
# COMPACT_ATOMS: atom_id res chain seq x y z
N MET A 1 -46.55 -4.56 -68.53
CA MET A 1 -46.85 -4.10 -67.16
C MET A 1 -46.56 -5.24 -66.20
N ALA A 2 -45.41 -5.21 -65.52
CA ALA A 2 -45.11 -6.13 -64.43
C ALA A 2 -44.80 -5.27 -63.20
N SER A 3 -45.73 -5.26 -62.25
CA SER A 3 -45.67 -4.44 -61.04
C SER A 3 -44.56 -4.91 -60.11
N SER A 4 -43.89 -3.91 -59.53
CA SER A 4 -42.87 -4.01 -58.49
C SER A 4 -43.27 -4.90 -57.32
N LEU A 5 -42.40 -5.82 -56.94
CA LEU A 5 -42.42 -6.43 -55.61
C LEU A 5 -41.62 -5.53 -54.66
N VAL A 6 -42.36 -4.85 -53.77
CA VAL A 6 -41.85 -4.02 -52.68
C VAL A 6 -40.85 -4.80 -51.85
N ARG A 7 -39.64 -4.25 -51.69
CA ARG A 7 -38.66 -4.73 -50.69
C ARG A 7 -39.27 -4.53 -49.31
N LYS A 8 -39.70 -5.61 -48.66
CA LYS A 8 -40.13 -5.60 -47.27
C LYS A 8 -38.89 -5.38 -46.40
N SER A 9 -38.64 -4.13 -46.03
CA SER A 9 -37.66 -3.81 -44.99
C SER A 9 -38.20 -4.33 -43.67
N HIS A 10 -37.55 -5.35 -43.11
CA HIS A 10 -37.85 -5.76 -41.74
C HIS A 10 -37.24 -4.76 -40.75
N PRO A 11 -37.96 -4.43 -39.66
CA PRO A 11 -37.52 -3.47 -38.67
C PRO A 11 -36.28 -3.97 -37.90
N LYS A 12 -35.37 -3.03 -37.65
CA LYS A 12 -34.20 -3.18 -36.79
C LYS A 12 -34.66 -3.60 -35.40
N ILE A 13 -34.33 -4.84 -35.01
CA ILE A 13 -34.28 -5.18 -33.59
C ILE A 13 -32.86 -4.85 -33.17
N ASN A 14 -32.70 -3.69 -32.53
CA ASN A 14 -31.50 -3.41 -31.78
C ASN A 14 -31.51 -4.44 -30.65
N HIS A 15 -30.73 -5.51 -30.79
CA HIS A 15 -30.26 -6.22 -29.61
C HIS A 15 -29.32 -5.25 -28.91
N ALA A 16 -29.87 -4.46 -27.98
CA ALA A 16 -29.11 -3.90 -26.89
C ALA A 16 -28.73 -5.09 -26.01
N GLU A 17 -27.73 -5.84 -26.45
CA GLU A 17 -26.87 -6.57 -25.53
C GLU A 17 -26.04 -5.47 -24.87
N THR A 18 -26.45 -5.06 -23.67
CA THR A 18 -25.50 -4.51 -22.70
C THR A 18 -24.51 -5.64 -22.44
N GLU A 19 -23.48 -5.72 -23.27
CA GLU A 19 -22.25 -6.38 -22.92
C GLU A 19 -21.77 -5.68 -21.64
N ASP A 20 -21.72 -6.42 -20.53
CA ASP A 20 -20.96 -6.02 -19.33
C ASP A 20 -19.48 -5.99 -19.76
N GLU A 21 -19.10 -4.95 -20.49
CA GLU A 21 -17.70 -4.68 -20.83
C GLU A 21 -17.07 -4.12 -19.55
N ILE A 22 -16.47 -5.00 -18.75
CA ILE A 22 -15.72 -4.60 -17.56
C ILE A 22 -14.63 -3.65 -18.04
N THR A 23 -14.66 -2.43 -17.52
CA THR A 23 -13.64 -1.44 -17.87
C THR A 23 -12.30 -1.85 -17.28
N LYS A 24 -11.21 -1.40 -17.90
CA LYS A 24 -9.86 -1.69 -17.41
C LYS A 24 -9.68 -1.21 -15.96
N GLU A 25 -10.26 -0.06 -15.63
CA GLU A 25 -10.26 0.49 -14.28
C GLU A 25 -10.98 -0.44 -13.27
N GLU A 26 -12.15 -0.98 -13.62
CA GLU A 26 -12.89 -1.93 -12.77
C GLU A 26 -12.13 -3.26 -12.58
N GLU A 27 -11.43 -3.74 -13.62
CA GLU A 27 -10.55 -4.91 -13.50
C GLU A 27 -9.38 -4.64 -12.54
N GLU A 28 -8.73 -3.48 -12.66
CA GLU A 28 -7.63 -3.07 -11.78
C GLU A 28 -8.10 -2.93 -10.32
N GLU A 29 -9.26 -2.30 -10.09
CA GLU A 29 -9.87 -2.19 -8.77
C GLU A 29 -10.19 -3.55 -8.15
N SER A 30 -10.81 -4.44 -8.95
CA SER A 30 -11.15 -5.80 -8.53
C SER A 30 -9.90 -6.60 -8.16
N PHE A 31 -8.84 -6.48 -8.96
CA PHE A 31 -7.56 -7.11 -8.68
C PHE A 31 -6.94 -6.56 -7.38
N CYS A 32 -6.87 -5.24 -7.22
CA CYS A 32 -6.37 -4.61 -6.00
C CYS A 32 -7.16 -5.06 -4.76
N TYR A 33 -8.48 -5.13 -4.86
CA TYR A 33 -9.33 -5.59 -3.76
C TYR A 33 -9.06 -7.06 -3.40
N ALA A 34 -8.91 -7.94 -4.40
CA ALA A 34 -8.54 -9.33 -4.16
C ALA A 34 -7.19 -9.45 -3.42
N ILE A 35 -6.20 -8.65 -3.80
CA ILE A 35 -4.90 -8.60 -3.10
C ILE A 35 -5.03 -8.11 -1.66
N GLN A 36 -5.84 -7.07 -1.42
CA GLN A 36 -6.14 -6.60 -0.06
C GLN A 36 -6.81 -7.68 0.79
N LEU A 37 -7.77 -8.42 0.23
CA LEU A 37 -8.43 -9.53 0.93
C LEU A 37 -7.44 -10.64 1.31
N VAL A 38 -6.58 -11.06 0.37
CA VAL A 38 -5.53 -12.06 0.63
C VAL A 38 -4.55 -11.59 1.72
N SER A 39 -4.30 -10.28 1.78
CA SER A 39 -3.37 -9.66 2.73
C SER A 39 -4.06 -9.10 3.99
N SER A 40 -5.36 -9.35 4.17
CA SER A 40 -6.20 -8.68 5.19
C SER A 40 -5.74 -8.90 6.62
N TYR A 41 -5.09 -10.04 6.90
CA TYR A 41 -4.56 -10.37 8.22
C TYR A 41 -3.24 -9.66 8.55
N ALA A 42 -2.54 -9.09 7.55
CA ALA A 42 -1.19 -8.56 7.71
C ALA A 42 -1.14 -7.44 8.74
N LEU A 43 -2.14 -6.53 8.74
CA LEU A 43 -2.23 -5.46 9.72
C LEU A 43 -2.40 -6.00 11.14
N SER A 44 -3.35 -6.92 11.34
CA SER A 44 -3.63 -7.51 12.64
C SER A 44 -2.42 -8.23 13.22
N ILE A 45 -1.72 -9.03 12.42
CA ILE A 45 -0.52 -9.74 12.88
C ILE A 45 0.62 -8.76 13.17
N SER A 46 0.82 -7.75 12.32
CA SER A 46 1.90 -6.77 12.53
C SER A 46 1.67 -5.91 13.77
N LEU A 47 0.41 -5.53 14.04
CA LEU A 47 0.05 -4.83 15.27
C LEU A 47 0.29 -5.70 16.50
N GLN A 48 -0.15 -6.96 16.45
CA GLN A 48 0.10 -7.92 17.52
C GLN A 48 1.60 -8.10 17.79
N SER A 49 2.41 -8.30 16.75
CA SER A 49 3.86 -8.43 16.88
C SER A 49 4.51 -7.16 17.46
N ALA A 50 4.06 -5.97 17.07
CA ALA A 50 4.58 -4.72 17.63
C ALA A 50 4.27 -4.59 19.13
N ILE A 51 3.10 -5.05 19.58
CA ILE A 51 2.75 -5.13 21.00
C ILE A 51 3.65 -6.14 21.72
N GLU A 52 3.77 -7.36 21.20
CA GLU A 52 4.55 -8.43 21.83
C GLU A 52 6.05 -8.10 21.93
N LEU A 53 6.58 -7.37 20.94
CA LEU A 53 7.97 -6.92 20.92
C LEU A 53 8.20 -5.66 21.78
N GLY A 54 7.17 -5.10 22.38
CA GLY A 54 7.27 -3.94 23.26
C GLY A 54 7.56 -2.62 22.52
N VAL A 55 7.18 -2.53 21.25
CA VAL A 55 7.53 -1.38 20.38
C VAL A 55 6.90 -0.08 20.90
N PHE A 56 5.64 -0.14 21.32
CA PHE A 56 4.92 1.04 21.80
C PHE A 56 5.47 1.53 23.14
N GLU A 57 5.88 0.62 24.03
CA GLU A 57 6.55 0.94 25.29
C GLU A 57 7.92 1.57 25.04
N ILE A 58 8.68 1.06 24.06
CA ILE A 58 9.94 1.66 23.63
C ILE A 58 9.70 3.10 23.17
N ILE A 59 8.76 3.34 22.25
CA ILE A 59 8.45 4.69 21.74
C ILE A 59 8.00 5.62 22.88
N THR A 60 7.10 5.14 23.74
CA THR A 60 6.57 5.93 24.87
C THR A 60 7.68 6.34 25.84
N ARG A 61 8.65 5.46 26.08
CA ARG A 61 9.78 5.73 26.98
C ARG A 61 10.73 6.82 26.46
N GLU A 62 10.89 6.95 25.15
CA GLU A 62 11.70 8.02 24.55
C GLU A 62 10.99 9.39 24.57
N GLY A 63 9.68 9.38 24.80
CA GLY A 63 8.88 10.56 25.09
C GLY A 63 8.13 11.13 23.88
N PRO A 64 7.28 12.16 24.11
CA PRO A 64 6.45 12.75 23.06
C PRO A 64 7.30 13.34 21.92
N GLY A 65 6.95 13.00 20.68
CA GLY A 65 7.65 13.50 19.49
C GLY A 65 9.00 12.82 19.20
N ALA A 66 9.39 11.80 19.98
CA ALA A 66 10.56 11.00 19.69
C ALA A 66 10.45 10.34 18.30
N LYS A 67 11.54 10.40 17.53
CA LYS A 67 11.68 9.72 16.24
C LYS A 67 12.72 8.63 16.40
N LEU A 68 12.32 7.39 16.16
CA LEU A 68 13.20 6.24 16.25
C LEU A 68 13.25 5.52 14.91
N SER A 69 14.45 5.17 14.50
CA SER A 69 14.69 4.26 13.39
C SER A 69 14.37 2.81 13.80
N SER A 70 14.15 1.96 12.80
CA SER A 70 13.96 0.52 12.99
C SER A 70 15.17 -0.14 13.66
N SER A 71 16.39 0.32 13.35
CA SER A 71 17.63 -0.12 13.98
C SER A 71 17.70 0.24 15.47
N GLU A 72 17.30 1.45 15.85
CA GLU A 72 17.28 1.87 17.26
C GLU A 72 16.26 1.06 18.06
N ILE A 73 15.08 0.80 17.50
CA ILE A 73 14.06 -0.04 18.14
C ILE A 73 14.59 -1.47 18.30
N ALA A 74 15.17 -2.06 17.25
CA ALA A 74 15.77 -3.40 17.32
C ALA A 74 16.90 -3.50 18.36
N ALA A 75 17.76 -2.47 18.45
CA ALA A 75 18.80 -2.40 19.47
C ALA A 75 18.22 -2.32 20.89
N LYS A 76 17.15 -1.53 21.09
CA LYS A 76 16.45 -1.41 22.38
C LYS A 76 15.70 -2.69 22.78
N ILE A 77 15.30 -3.53 21.82
CA ILE A 77 14.78 -4.89 22.09
C ILE A 77 15.90 -5.82 22.59
N GLY A 78 17.17 -5.53 22.27
CA GLY A 78 18.32 -6.32 22.73
C GLY A 78 18.52 -7.64 21.97
N THR A 79 18.01 -7.73 20.74
CA THR A 79 18.16 -8.92 19.90
C THR A 79 19.55 -9.02 19.27
N LYS A 80 20.01 -10.25 19.05
CA LYS A 80 21.26 -10.55 18.32
C LYS A 80 21.03 -10.84 16.83
N ASN A 81 19.78 -10.80 16.38
CA ASN A 81 19.44 -11.09 14.99
C ASN A 81 19.81 -9.91 14.08
N SER A 82 20.73 -10.12 13.13
CA SER A 82 21.15 -9.10 12.16
C SER A 82 20.02 -8.60 11.27
N GLU A 83 19.00 -9.42 11.04
CA GLU A 83 17.85 -9.08 10.21
C GLU A 83 16.76 -8.32 10.96
N ALA A 84 16.90 -8.17 12.29
CA ALA A 84 15.87 -7.54 13.12
C ALA A 84 15.54 -6.09 12.71
N PRO A 85 16.50 -5.21 12.36
CA PRO A 85 16.18 -3.87 11.87
C PRO A 85 15.31 -3.91 10.61
N MET A 86 15.61 -4.80 9.65
CA MET A 86 14.84 -4.93 8.42
C MET A 86 13.42 -5.45 8.69
N MET A 87 13.28 -6.48 9.54
CA MET A 87 11.97 -7.00 9.91
C MET A 87 11.14 -5.96 10.67
N MET A 88 11.78 -5.21 11.56
CA MET A 88 11.15 -4.13 12.31
C MET A 88 10.66 -3.03 11.37
N ASP A 89 11.47 -2.63 10.38
CA ASP A 89 11.07 -1.66 9.36
C ASP A 89 9.79 -2.07 8.64
N ARG A 90 9.66 -3.35 8.26
CA ARG A 90 8.46 -3.88 7.59
C ARG A 90 7.21 -3.78 8.46
N ILE A 91 7.34 -4.09 9.76
CA ILE A 91 6.24 -3.97 10.73
C ILE A 91 5.85 -2.50 10.87
N LEU A 92 6.81 -1.63 11.17
CA LEU A 92 6.58 -0.20 11.40
C LEU A 92 5.98 0.48 10.17
N ARG A 93 6.45 0.13 8.96
CA ARG A 93 5.93 0.67 7.71
C ARG A 93 4.48 0.29 7.46
N LEU A 94 4.09 -0.95 7.76
CA LEU A 94 2.68 -1.35 7.66
C LEU A 94 1.81 -0.60 8.69
N LEU A 95 2.28 -0.45 9.91
CA LEU A 95 1.56 0.33 10.92
C LEU A 95 1.43 1.81 10.52
N ALA A 96 2.48 2.38 9.93
CA ALA A 96 2.46 3.75 9.42
C ALA A 96 1.53 3.92 8.22
N SER A 97 1.45 2.96 7.28
CA SER A 97 0.50 3.02 6.15
C SER A 97 -0.96 2.97 6.60
N HIS A 98 -1.22 2.42 7.79
CA HIS A 98 -2.54 2.41 8.43
C HIS A 98 -2.71 3.52 9.48
N SER A 99 -1.83 4.53 9.52
CA SER A 99 -1.89 5.67 10.45
C SER A 99 -1.85 5.33 11.94
N VAL A 100 -1.39 4.13 12.29
CA VAL A 100 -1.16 3.72 13.69
C VAL A 100 0.09 4.41 14.25
N LEU A 101 1.08 4.66 13.38
CA LEU A 101 2.31 5.37 13.67
C LEU A 101 2.51 6.50 12.67
N HIS A 102 3.32 7.50 13.04
CA HIS A 102 3.84 8.49 12.11
C HIS A 102 5.27 8.13 11.72
N CYS A 103 5.58 8.27 10.43
CA CYS A 103 6.92 8.08 9.89
C CYS A 103 7.35 9.37 9.17
N SER A 104 8.64 9.71 9.24
CA SER A 104 9.21 10.83 8.50
C SER A 104 10.55 10.43 7.91
N LEU A 105 10.83 10.87 6.68
CA LEU A 105 12.15 10.75 6.09
C LEU A 105 13.07 11.79 6.72
N VAL A 106 14.25 11.35 7.14
CA VAL A 106 15.35 12.25 7.50
C VAL A 106 16.18 12.41 6.24
N ALA A 107 16.19 13.61 5.66
CA ALA A 107 17.12 13.91 4.59
C ALA A 107 18.54 13.73 5.14
N ALA A 108 19.38 12.98 4.44
CA ALA A 108 20.81 13.03 4.69
C ALA A 108 21.25 14.44 4.33
N ASN A 109 21.41 15.30 5.32
CA ASN A 109 21.99 16.62 5.07
C ASN A 109 23.44 16.39 4.66
N GLU A 110 23.71 16.56 3.36
CA GLU A 110 25.04 16.73 2.80
C GLU A 110 25.53 18.13 3.21
N ASP A 111 25.92 18.29 4.47
CA ASP A 111 26.53 19.53 4.93
C ASP A 111 28.00 19.59 4.49
N GLU A 112 28.22 20.41 3.45
CA GLU A 112 29.40 21.18 3.07
C GLU A 112 30.66 20.48 2.49
N ASN A 113 30.88 20.64 1.18
CA ASN A 113 31.85 21.62 0.61
C ASN A 113 32.31 21.17 -0.78
N GLY A 114 32.04 21.98 -1.81
CA GLY A 114 32.48 21.69 -3.17
C GLY A 114 31.94 22.66 -4.21
N ALA A 115 32.34 23.93 -4.12
CA ALA A 115 32.34 24.77 -5.29
C ALA A 115 33.13 24.08 -6.41
N SER A 116 32.46 23.78 -7.53
CA SER A 116 33.10 23.76 -8.83
C SER A 116 32.01 24.10 -9.84
N ASP A 117 32.11 25.31 -10.39
CA ASP A 117 31.62 25.60 -11.73
C ASP A 117 31.95 24.43 -12.65
N PHE A 118 30.92 23.75 -13.16
CA PHE A 118 30.82 23.21 -14.51
C PHE A 118 29.35 23.03 -14.87
#